data_AF-A0A1G8B5F1-F1
#
_entry.id   AF-A0A1G8B5F1-F1
#
_cell.length_a   1.000
_cell.length_b   1.000
_cell.length_c   1.000
_cell.angle_alpha   90.00
_cell.angle_beta   90.00
_cell.angle_gamma   90.00
#
_symmetry.space_group_name_H-M   'P 1'
#
loop_
_entity.id
_entity.type
_entity.pdbx_description
1 polymer ?
#
loop_
_entity_poly.entity_id
_entity_poly.type
_entity_poly.pdbx_seq_one_letter_code
_entity_poly.pdbx_strand_id
1 'polypeptide(L)'
;MKAVFPLPRYIFIGMLILFLVPIQSWSQEKRIKKPKRHSKITSVDNFVKHSFELYHKVFVYDSLVKVGVDVPVEIEDELMERAQRDADSLWQEIPDIAEDISDAPFMRQAKATFNLNRTKNALKFCMTAVKAYFTGTEEDEEDDN
;
A
#
# COMPACT_ATOMS: atom_id res chain seq x y z
N MET A 1 57.96 -27.01 -14.65
CA MET A 1 56.81 -26.78 -15.56
C MET A 1 55.84 -25.84 -14.85
N LYS A 2 55.67 -24.59 -15.32
CA LYS A 2 54.76 -23.62 -14.68
C LYS A 2 53.38 -23.77 -15.30
N ALA A 3 52.42 -24.27 -14.54
CA ALA A 3 51.01 -24.28 -14.93
C ALA A 3 50.49 -22.84 -14.89
N VAL A 4 50.22 -22.27 -16.07
CA VAL A 4 49.55 -20.98 -16.20
C VAL A 4 48.07 -21.25 -16.00
N PHE A 5 47.58 -21.06 -14.77
CA PHE A 5 46.15 -21.11 -14.49
C PHE A 5 45.45 -20.05 -15.35
N PRO A 6 44.31 -20.34 -16.00
CA PRO A 6 43.59 -19.38 -16.82
C PRO A 6 42.79 -18.40 -15.93
N LEU A 7 43.50 -17.69 -15.03
CA LEU A 7 43.01 -16.57 -14.23
C LEU A 7 42.10 -15.61 -15.01
N PRO A 8 42.43 -15.17 -16.25
CA PRO A 8 41.60 -14.20 -16.95
C PRO A 8 40.20 -14.71 -17.28
N ARG A 9 40.03 -16.03 -17.49
CA ARG A 9 38.73 -16.62 -17.84
C ARG A 9 37.79 -16.66 -16.64
N TYR A 10 38.31 -16.97 -15.45
CA TYR A 10 37.52 -16.96 -14.22
C TYR A 10 37.17 -15.55 -13.75
N ILE A 11 38.07 -14.58 -13.97
CA ILE A 11 37.80 -13.16 -13.71
C ILE A 11 36.64 -12.67 -14.59
N PHE A 12 36.67 -13.02 -15.89
CA PHE A 12 35.61 -12.62 -16.82
C PHE A 12 34.26 -13.22 -16.45
N ILE A 13 34.23 -14.49 -16.06
CA ILE A 13 33.01 -15.18 -15.61
C ILE A 13 32.48 -14.56 -14.30
N GLY A 14 33.37 -14.25 -13.34
CA GLY A 14 32.98 -13.59 -12.09
C GLY A 14 32.39 -12.19 -12.32
N MET A 15 32.95 -11.42 -13.25
CA MET A 15 32.45 -10.09 -13.61
C MET A 15 31.08 -10.16 -14.30
N LEU A 16 30.85 -11.19 -15.12
CA LEU A 16 29.58 -11.42 -15.82
C LEU A 16 28.47 -11.86 -14.86
N ILE A 17 28.80 -12.65 -13.84
CA ILE A 17 27.86 -13.02 -12.76
C ILE A 17 27.47 -11.80 -11.94
N LEU A 18 28.41 -10.91 -11.60
CA LEU A 18 28.12 -9.65 -10.89
C LEU A 18 27.13 -8.74 -11.63
N PHE A 19 27.17 -8.71 -12.97
CA PHE A 19 26.22 -7.95 -13.80
C PHE A 19 24.83 -8.61 -13.91
N LEU A 20 24.74 -9.92 -13.69
CA LEU A 20 23.49 -10.68 -13.77
C LEU A 20 22.76 -10.78 -12.43
N VAL A 21 23.44 -10.48 -11.31
CA VAL A 21 22.75 -10.32 -10.03
C VAL A 21 21.89 -9.07 -10.15
N PRO A 22 20.55 -9.17 -10.04
CA PRO A 22 19.72 -7.99 -9.98
C PRO A 22 20.13 -7.21 -8.74
N ILE A 23 20.85 -6.10 -8.94
CA ILE A 23 21.03 -5.07 -7.92
C ILE A 23 19.62 -4.79 -7.45
N GLN A 24 19.32 -5.12 -6.19
CA GLN A 24 17.97 -5.07 -5.63
C GLN A 24 17.33 -3.78 -6.10
N SER A 25 16.34 -3.90 -6.99
CA SER A 25 15.76 -2.72 -7.60
C SER A 25 15.07 -1.98 -6.47
N TRP A 26 15.61 -0.84 -6.06
CA TRP A 26 14.99 0.12 -5.14
C TRP A 26 13.78 0.78 -5.82
N SER A 27 12.97 -0.03 -6.49
CA SER A 27 11.69 0.39 -7.02
C SER A 27 10.78 0.52 -5.82
N GLN A 28 10.31 1.75 -5.60
CA GLN A 28 9.16 2.04 -4.75
C GLN A 28 8.10 0.95 -4.93
N GLU A 29 7.53 0.47 -3.81
CA GLU A 29 6.44 -0.51 -3.85
C GLU A 29 5.38 -0.03 -4.85
N LYS A 30 5.02 -0.90 -5.79
CA LYS A 30 4.15 -0.53 -6.89
C LYS A 30 2.78 -0.10 -6.35
N ARG A 31 2.50 1.20 -6.42
CA ARG A 31 1.23 1.81 -5.99
C ARG A 31 0.02 1.06 -6.55
N ILE A 32 -0.92 0.72 -5.66
CA ILE A 32 -2.22 0.14 -6.02
C ILE A 32 -3.01 1.20 -6.77
N LYS A 33 -3.35 0.92 -8.03
CA LYS A 33 -4.11 1.86 -8.87
C LYS A 33 -5.60 1.73 -8.55
N LYS A 34 -6.27 2.88 -8.38
CA LYS A 34 -7.75 2.96 -8.26
C LYS A 34 -8.41 2.22 -9.43
N PRO A 35 -9.56 1.53 -9.21
CA PRO A 35 -10.34 0.98 -10.30
C PRO A 35 -10.65 2.04 -11.38
N LYS A 36 -10.40 1.70 -12.66
CA LYS A 36 -10.61 2.63 -13.77
C LYS A 36 -12.07 2.82 -14.15
N ARG A 37 -12.92 1.83 -13.83
CA ARG A 37 -14.33 1.81 -14.21
C ARG A 37 -15.18 1.74 -12.95
N HIS A 38 -16.20 2.59 -12.92
CA HIS A 38 -17.22 2.60 -11.89
C HIS A 38 -18.07 1.32 -11.94
N SER A 39 -18.53 0.86 -10.78
CA SER A 39 -19.46 -0.26 -10.67
C SER A 39 -20.88 0.14 -11.10
N LYS A 40 -21.17 1.45 -11.09
CA LYS A 40 -22.52 2.03 -11.26
C LYS A 40 -23.45 1.69 -10.09
N ILE A 41 -22.86 1.57 -8.91
CA ILE A 41 -23.53 1.43 -7.62
C ILE A 41 -22.95 2.52 -6.73
N THR A 42 -23.76 3.51 -6.35
CA THR A 42 -23.28 4.77 -5.77
C THR A 42 -22.55 4.55 -4.45
N SER A 43 -23.11 3.76 -3.52
CA SER A 43 -22.48 3.40 -2.25
C SER A 43 -21.10 2.76 -2.45
N VAL A 44 -20.99 1.79 -3.37
CA VAL A 44 -19.72 1.14 -3.71
C VAL A 44 -18.73 2.12 -4.34
N ASP A 45 -19.17 2.95 -5.28
CA ASP A 45 -18.30 3.88 -5.99
C ASP A 45 -17.78 5.00 -5.05
N ASN A 46 -18.59 5.42 -4.07
CA ASN A 46 -18.20 6.33 -3.00
C ASN A 46 -17.21 5.67 -2.03
N PHE A 47 -17.48 4.44 -1.58
CA PHE A 47 -16.58 3.69 -0.71
C PHE A 47 -15.21 3.45 -1.35
N VAL A 48 -15.19 3.10 -2.63
CA VAL A 48 -13.96 3.00 -3.42
C VAL A 48 -13.26 4.37 -3.51
N LYS A 49 -13.99 5.47 -3.63
CA LYS A 49 -13.39 6.81 -3.69
C LYS A 49 -12.73 7.16 -2.35
N HIS A 50 -13.46 7.14 -1.24
CA HIS A 50 -12.95 7.52 0.08
C HIS A 50 -11.80 6.60 0.52
N SER A 51 -11.91 5.29 0.26
CA SER A 51 -10.84 4.35 0.59
C SER A 51 -9.54 4.64 -0.17
N PHE A 52 -9.63 5.05 -1.45
CA PHE A 52 -8.45 5.39 -2.24
C PHE A 52 -7.87 6.77 -1.92
N GLU A 53 -8.67 7.67 -1.35
CA GLU A 53 -8.20 8.95 -0.80
C GLU A 53 -7.38 8.71 0.47
N LEU A 54 -7.89 7.93 1.42
CA LEU A 54 -7.14 7.49 2.60
C LEU A 54 -5.85 6.76 2.21
N TYR A 55 -5.95 5.78 1.30
CA TYR A 55 -4.80 5.04 0.79
C TYR A 55 -3.75 5.95 0.15
N HIS A 56 -4.16 6.98 -0.60
CA HIS A 56 -3.20 7.88 -1.21
C HIS A 56 -2.37 8.61 -0.15
N LYS A 57 -3.02 9.12 0.89
CA LYS A 57 -2.35 9.85 1.98
C LYS A 57 -1.37 8.94 2.72
N VAL A 58 -1.83 7.77 3.16
CA VAL A 58 -0.99 6.79 3.88
C VAL A 58 0.18 6.31 3.01
N PHE A 59 -0.03 6.11 1.70
CA PHE A 59 1.04 5.74 0.79
C PHE A 59 2.08 6.84 0.61
N VAL A 60 1.67 8.10 0.56
CA VAL A 60 2.61 9.24 0.47
C VAL A 60 3.44 9.31 1.75
N TYR A 61 2.81 9.20 2.92
CA TYR A 61 3.49 9.15 4.21
C TYR A 61 4.52 8.00 4.26
N ASP A 62 4.09 6.76 4.03
CA ASP A 62 4.97 5.58 3.99
C ASP A 62 6.13 5.75 3.01
N SER A 63 5.88 6.35 1.84
CA SER A 63 6.91 6.60 0.86
C SER A 63 7.93 7.66 1.29
N LEU A 64 7.52 8.72 2.00
CA LEU A 64 8.44 9.75 2.48
C LEU A 64 9.34 9.17 3.58
N VAL A 65 8.74 8.42 4.51
CA VAL A 65 9.45 7.73 5.59
C VAL A 65 10.46 6.73 5.02
N LYS A 66 10.07 5.90 4.05
CA LYS A 66 10.96 4.91 3.41
C LYS A 66 12.15 5.52 2.69
N VAL A 67 12.01 6.74 2.15
CA VAL A 67 13.10 7.45 1.47
C VAL A 67 13.98 8.20 2.49
N GLY A 68 13.62 8.18 3.78
CA GLY A 68 14.37 8.84 4.85
C GLY A 68 14.26 10.37 4.83
N VAL A 69 13.19 10.89 4.22
CA VAL A 69 12.87 12.32 4.24
C VAL A 69 12.06 12.59 5.50
N ASP A 70 12.46 13.61 6.28
CA ASP A 70 11.65 14.07 7.41
C ASP A 70 10.25 14.40 6.91
N VAL A 71 9.25 13.73 7.47
CA VAL A 71 7.86 13.98 7.14
C VAL A 71 7.51 15.36 7.69
N PRO A 72 7.08 16.31 6.84
CA PRO A 72 6.61 17.60 7.33
C PRO A 72 5.47 17.37 8.32
N VAL A 73 5.50 18.06 9.47
CA VAL A 73 4.49 17.95 10.54
C VAL A 73 3.09 18.19 9.99
N GLU A 74 2.95 19.02 8.95
CA GLU A 74 1.70 19.28 8.26
C GLU A 74 1.08 18.01 7.63
N ILE A 75 1.90 17.08 7.15
CA ILE A 75 1.42 15.81 6.56
C ILE A 75 0.99 14.85 7.67
N GLU A 76 1.72 14.81 8.77
CA GLU A 76 1.40 13.97 9.93
C GLU A 76 0.11 14.44 10.61
N ASP A 77 -0.01 15.75 10.87
CA ASP A 77 -1.21 16.37 11.41
C ASP A 77 -2.40 16.21 10.45
N GLU A 78 -2.21 16.42 9.14
CA GLU A 78 -3.27 16.21 8.16
C GLU A 78 -3.71 14.74 8.12
N LEU A 79 -2.77 13.81 8.23
CA LEU A 79 -3.07 12.38 8.28
C LEU A 79 -3.90 12.07 9.52
N MET A 80 -3.53 12.59 10.68
CA MET A 80 -4.20 12.31 11.95
C MET A 80 -5.59 12.97 12.03
N GLU A 81 -5.70 14.25 11.68
CA GLU A 81 -6.97 15.00 11.67
C GLU A 81 -7.97 14.42 10.66
N ARG A 82 -7.49 14.03 9.47
CA ARG A 82 -8.38 13.55 8.40
C ARG A 82 -8.57 12.05 8.39
N ALA A 83 -7.71 11.24 9.01
CA ALA A 83 -7.91 9.80 9.10
C ALA A 83 -9.20 9.45 9.83
N GLN A 84 -9.53 10.18 10.91
CA GLN A 84 -10.78 9.98 11.62
C GLN A 84 -11.99 10.26 10.71
N ARG A 85 -11.99 11.41 10.02
CA ARG A 85 -13.07 11.77 9.08
C ARG A 85 -13.20 10.79 7.91
N ASP A 86 -12.07 10.35 7.36
CA ASP A 86 -12.05 9.38 6.26
C ASP A 86 -12.57 8.02 6.77
N ALA A 87 -12.22 7.59 7.99
CA ALA A 87 -12.72 6.37 8.61
C ALA A 87 -14.23 6.43 8.92
N ASP A 88 -14.72 7.56 9.45
CA ASP A 88 -16.14 7.78 9.70
C ASP A 88 -16.95 7.72 8.39
N SER A 89 -16.42 8.32 7.32
CA SER A 89 -17.04 8.27 5.99
C SER A 89 -17.12 6.84 5.44
N LEU A 90 -16.07 6.04 5.64
CA LEU A 90 -16.08 4.62 5.27
C LEU A 90 -17.11 3.84 6.08
N TRP A 91 -17.24 4.12 7.38
CA TRP A 91 -18.18 3.43 8.25
C TRP A 91 -19.64 3.70 7.87
N GLN A 92 -19.96 4.95 7.50
CA GLN A 92 -21.30 5.34 7.07
C GLN A 92 -21.75 4.64 5.78
N GLU A 93 -20.82 4.28 4.90
CA GLU A 93 -21.13 3.68 3.59
C GLU A 93 -21.25 2.16 3.62
N ILE A 94 -20.76 1.47 4.67
CA ILE A 94 -20.75 0.01 4.74
C ILE A 94 -22.16 -0.62 4.72
N PRO A 95 -23.15 -0.13 5.50
CA PRO A 95 -24.48 -0.74 5.53
C PRO A 95 -25.14 -0.76 4.13
N ASP A 96 -25.09 0.37 3.43
CA ASP A 96 -25.75 0.56 2.13
C ASP A 96 -25.09 -0.27 1.01
N ILE A 97 -23.78 -0.58 1.13
CA ILE A 97 -23.05 -1.36 0.10
C ILE A 97 -23.65 -2.75 -0.09
N ALA A 98 -24.00 -3.45 0.99
CA ALA A 98 -24.46 -4.83 0.89
C ALA A 98 -25.83 -4.91 0.22
N GLU A 99 -26.74 -4.04 0.64
CA GLU A 99 -28.11 -3.92 0.09
C GLU A 99 -28.09 -3.49 -1.37
N ASP A 100 -27.34 -2.43 -1.69
CA ASP A 100 -27.24 -1.90 -3.05
C ASP A 100 -26.60 -2.90 -4.03
N ILE A 101 -25.65 -3.73 -3.55
CA ILE A 101 -25.09 -4.80 -4.37
C ILE A 101 -26.14 -5.86 -4.64
N SER A 102 -26.88 -6.34 -3.65
CA SER A 102 -27.88 -7.38 -3.89
C SER A 102 -28.98 -6.96 -4.86
N ASP A 103 -29.37 -5.68 -4.84
CA ASP A 103 -30.43 -5.15 -5.70
C ASP A 103 -29.97 -4.81 -7.12
N ALA A 104 -28.65 -4.77 -7.35
CA ALA A 104 -28.11 -4.41 -8.66
C ALA A 104 -28.13 -5.60 -9.65
N PRO A 105 -28.21 -5.35 -10.98
CA PRO A 105 -28.04 -6.40 -11.98
C PRO A 105 -26.66 -7.08 -11.89
N PHE A 106 -26.60 -8.38 -12.19
CA PHE A 106 -25.39 -9.22 -12.08
C PHE A 106 -24.10 -8.58 -12.60
N MET A 107 -24.15 -7.89 -13.74
CA MET A 107 -22.97 -7.22 -14.33
C MET A 107 -22.44 -6.08 -13.47
N ARG A 108 -23.30 -5.35 -12.74
CA ARG A 108 -22.89 -4.30 -11.80
C ARG A 108 -22.35 -4.92 -10.52
N GLN A 109 -22.98 -5.99 -10.02
CA GLN A 109 -22.47 -6.76 -8.89
C GLN A 109 -21.04 -7.25 -9.14
N ALA A 110 -20.78 -7.89 -10.29
CA ALA A 110 -19.45 -8.38 -10.64
C ALA A 110 -18.40 -7.26 -10.66
N LYS A 111 -18.74 -6.09 -11.19
CA LYS A 111 -17.86 -4.91 -11.18
C LYS A 111 -17.65 -4.36 -9.77
N ALA A 112 -18.70 -4.30 -8.96
CA ALA A 112 -18.63 -3.88 -7.57
C ALA A 112 -17.71 -4.79 -6.77
N THR A 113 -17.87 -6.11 -6.87
CA THR A 113 -16.99 -7.10 -6.24
C THR A 113 -15.53 -6.92 -6.66
N PHE A 114 -15.26 -6.71 -7.95
CA PHE A 114 -13.90 -6.46 -8.42
C PHE A 114 -13.31 -5.16 -7.85
N ASN A 115 -14.09 -4.09 -7.83
CA ASN A 115 -13.68 -2.80 -7.28
C ASN A 115 -13.42 -2.90 -5.77
N LEU A 116 -14.31 -3.55 -5.02
CA LEU A 116 -14.17 -3.79 -3.58
C LEU A 116 -12.97 -4.66 -3.24
N ASN A 117 -12.66 -5.70 -4.02
CA ASN A 117 -11.47 -6.52 -3.78
C ASN A 117 -10.18 -5.70 -3.92
N ARG A 118 -10.16 -4.76 -4.88
CA ARG A 118 -9.03 -3.85 -5.04
C ARG A 118 -8.94 -2.83 -3.91
N THR A 119 -10.07 -2.31 -3.48
CA THR A 119 -10.18 -1.42 -2.31
C THR A 119 -9.71 -2.12 -1.04
N LYS A 120 -10.11 -3.36 -0.81
CA LYS A 120 -9.64 -4.20 0.31
C LYS A 120 -8.12 -4.26 0.38
N ASN A 121 -7.44 -4.44 -0.76
CA ASN A 121 -5.97 -4.45 -0.80
C ASN A 121 -5.36 -3.08 -0.44
N ALA A 122 -5.99 -1.98 -0.86
CA ALA A 122 -5.57 -0.63 -0.49
C ALA A 122 -5.73 -0.38 1.02
N LEU A 123 -6.89 -0.72 1.59
CA LEU A 123 -7.12 -0.60 3.04
C LEU A 123 -6.21 -1.51 3.86
N LYS A 124 -5.89 -2.72 3.35
CA LYS A 124 -4.89 -3.60 3.98
C LYS A 124 -3.52 -2.94 4.05
N PHE A 125 -3.09 -2.28 2.97
CA PHE A 125 -1.85 -1.50 3.00
C PHE A 125 -1.91 -0.41 4.06
N CYS A 126 -3.02 0.34 4.14
CA CYS A 126 -3.17 1.37 5.18
C CYS A 126 -3.03 0.78 6.58
N MET A 127 -3.69 -0.34 6.85
CA MET A 127 -3.60 -1.01 8.15
C MET A 127 -2.17 -1.48 8.46
N THR A 128 -1.44 -2.01 7.47
CA THR A 128 -0.05 -2.42 7.63
C THR A 128 0.86 -1.22 7.92
N ALA A 129 0.70 -0.13 7.19
CA ALA A 129 1.48 1.09 7.41
C ALA A 129 1.18 1.69 8.79
N VAL A 130 -0.10 1.77 9.19
CA VAL A 130 -0.48 2.23 10.52
C VAL A 130 0.17 1.36 11.59
N LYS A 131 0.16 0.03 11.42
CA LYS A 131 0.80 -0.87 12.37
C LYS A 131 2.32 -0.67 12.46
N ALA A 132 2.96 -0.44 11.32
CA ALA A 132 4.41 -0.26 11.26
C ALA A 132 4.86 1.03 11.95
N TYR A 133 4.04 2.08 11.93
CA TYR A 133 4.44 3.41 12.41
C TYR A 133 3.79 3.83 13.73
N PHE A 134 2.63 3.28 14.10
CA PHE A 134 1.82 3.79 15.21
C PHE A 134 1.45 2.76 16.29
N THR A 135 1.64 1.45 16.08
CA THR A 135 1.48 0.43 17.16
C THR A 135 2.79 0.10 17.90
N GLY A 136 3.85 0.89 17.71
CA GLY A 136 5.13 0.73 18.40
C GLY A 136 5.25 1.46 19.75
N THR A 137 4.14 1.84 20.38
CA THR A 137 4.13 2.60 21.65
C THR A 137 3.55 1.85 22.85
N GLU A 138 3.25 0.55 22.73
CA GLU A 138 2.67 -0.25 23.82
C GLU A 138 3.53 -1.43 24.31
N GLU A 139 4.75 -1.64 23.79
CA GLU A 139 5.60 -2.78 24.22
C GLU A 139 6.94 -2.40 24.90
N ASP A 140 7.18 -1.13 25.23
CA ASP A 140 8.43 -0.68 25.90
C ASP A 140 8.20 0.12 27.21
N GLU A 141 7.17 -0.20 28.00
CA GLU A 141 7.00 0.37 29.37
C GLU A 141 6.57 -0.67 30.43
N GLU A 142 7.10 -1.90 30.38
CA GLU A 142 7.06 -2.82 31.54
C GLU A 142 8.40 -3.54 31.74
N ASP A 143 9.45 -2.78 32.06
CA ASP A 143 10.61 -3.31 32.79
C ASP A 143 11.42 -2.16 33.42
N ASP A 144 10.85 -1.56 34.47
CA ASP A 144 11.65 -0.96 35.57
C ASP A 144 10.76 -0.70 36.80
N ASN A 145 10.52 -1.74 37.61
CA ASN A 145 10.44 -1.65 39.08
C ASN A 145 10.57 -3.03 39.77
#